data_AF-A0A7Y3TKA2-F1
#
_entry.id   AF-A0A7Y3TKA2-F1
#
_cell.length_a   1.000
_cell.length_b   1.000
_cell.length_c   1.000
_cell.angle_alpha   90.00
_cell.angle_beta   90.00
_cell.angle_gamma   90.00
#
_symmetry.space_group_name_H-M   'P 1'
#
loop_
_entity.id
_entity.type
_entity.pdbx_description
1 polymer ?
#
loop_
_entity_poly.entity_id
_entity_poly.type
_entity_poly.pdbx_seq_one_letter_code
_entity_poly.pdbx_strand_id
1 'polypeptide(L)'
;MSGIYIHIPFCKQACHYCDFHFSTSMKKKEEMVLAIAKEIGMRKSEFENEIVETIYFGGGTPSVLENSELQLLIDTIYENYRVSENPEITLEANPDDLSKERIFELSKSPINRLSIGIQSFYEEDLKMMNRAHNSAEAINCLTEATKYFDNISLDLIYGIPGMSDEMWRQNIETALSFGIPHISSYALTVEPKTALRKLIDTGKIAEPQDEVASNHFMILVETLEKRGFIHYELSNFGKENYFSKNNSAYWLGKKYIGAGPSAHSYDGEKRGWNIANNSLYLKSILASVLPIETEILSKSDRYNEYIMTGLRTIWGVSLERIENEFGSEYLDYLNKQMQKFLDDDLVFIENNILKPTAKGKFLTDGIASDLFYLNLEE
;
A
#
# COMPACT_ATOMS: atom_id res chain seq x y z
N MET A 1 10.91 9.78 -10.60
CA MET A 1 10.14 8.65 -10.07
C MET A 1 8.67 9.00 -10.08
N SER A 2 7.97 8.48 -11.07
CA SER A 2 6.52 8.50 -11.14
C SER A 2 6.00 7.07 -11.28
N GLY A 3 4.75 6.84 -10.87
CA GLY A 3 4.14 5.51 -10.86
C GLY A 3 2.86 5.42 -11.68
N ILE A 4 2.52 4.21 -12.12
CA ILE A 4 1.20 3.88 -12.63
C ILE A 4 0.59 2.80 -11.74
N TYR A 5 -0.54 3.12 -11.13
CA TYR A 5 -1.34 2.18 -10.35
C TYR A 5 -2.53 1.71 -11.19
N ILE A 6 -2.78 0.40 -11.22
CA ILE A 6 -3.93 -0.19 -11.89
C ILE A 6 -4.80 -0.86 -10.83
N HIS A 7 -6.01 -0.36 -10.68
CA HIS A 7 -7.01 -0.92 -9.78
C HIS A 7 -7.86 -1.99 -10.49
N ILE A 8 -7.67 -3.25 -10.10
CA ILE A 8 -8.47 -4.39 -10.58
C ILE A 8 -9.58 -4.69 -9.57
N PRO A 9 -10.85 -4.37 -9.85
CA PRO A 9 -11.92 -4.37 -8.86
C PRO A 9 -12.59 -5.74 -8.71
N PHE A 10 -11.84 -6.83 -8.78
CA PHE A 10 -12.39 -8.18 -8.76
C PHE A 10 -11.71 -9.05 -7.71
N CYS A 11 -12.52 -9.79 -6.94
CA CYS A 11 -12.05 -10.79 -5.98
C CYS A 11 -12.84 -12.08 -6.19
N LYS A 12 -12.23 -13.25 -5.95
CA LYS A 12 -12.98 -14.51 -5.87
C LYS A 12 -13.90 -14.55 -4.65
N GLN A 13 -13.49 -13.90 -3.56
CA GLN A 13 -14.17 -13.95 -2.27
C GLN A 13 -14.10 -12.60 -1.57
N ALA A 14 -15.16 -12.25 -0.84
CA ALA A 14 -15.22 -11.05 -0.01
C ALA A 14 -14.64 -11.35 1.38
N CYS A 15 -13.43 -10.85 1.67
CA CYS A 15 -12.85 -10.94 3.00
C CYS A 15 -13.66 -10.10 3.98
N HIS A 16 -13.84 -10.58 5.21
CA HIS A 16 -14.73 -9.93 6.18
C HIS A 16 -14.28 -8.52 6.57
N TYR A 17 -12.96 -8.28 6.60
CA TYR A 17 -12.35 -7.03 7.04
C TYR A 17 -12.11 -6.01 5.91
N CYS A 18 -12.25 -6.42 4.65
CA CYS A 18 -11.84 -5.59 3.52
C CYS A 18 -12.84 -4.47 3.24
N ASP A 19 -12.37 -3.22 3.26
CA ASP A 19 -13.15 -2.03 2.91
C ASP A 19 -12.74 -1.42 1.55
N PHE A 20 -11.87 -2.10 0.80
CA PHE A 20 -11.52 -1.67 -0.55
C PHE A 20 -12.68 -1.82 -1.53
N HIS A 21 -12.62 -1.09 -2.64
CA HIS A 21 -13.58 -1.22 -3.73
C HIS A 21 -13.34 -2.52 -4.50
N PHE A 22 -14.30 -3.44 -4.49
CA PHE A 22 -14.20 -4.70 -5.24
C PHE A 22 -15.58 -5.23 -5.66
N SER A 23 -15.55 -6.25 -6.52
CA SER A 23 -16.71 -7.06 -6.91
C SER A 23 -16.35 -8.54 -6.91
N THR A 24 -17.25 -9.38 -6.41
CA THR A 24 -17.11 -10.84 -6.52
C THR A 24 -17.67 -11.40 -7.83
N SER A 25 -18.22 -10.55 -8.69
CA SER A 25 -18.77 -10.96 -9.99
C SER A 25 -17.77 -10.74 -11.12
N MET A 26 -17.28 -11.83 -11.70
CA MET A 26 -16.32 -11.81 -12.83
C MET A 26 -16.94 -11.52 -14.20
N LYS A 27 -18.27 -11.35 -14.30
CA LYS A 27 -18.99 -11.25 -15.59
C LYS A 27 -18.47 -10.16 -16.54
N LYS A 28 -17.93 -9.07 -16.00
CA LYS A 28 -17.44 -7.91 -16.77
C LYS A 28 -15.91 -7.76 -16.70
N LYS A 29 -15.19 -8.83 -16.36
CA LYS A 29 -13.72 -8.79 -16.21
C LYS A 29 -13.05 -8.29 -17.48
N GLU A 30 -13.34 -8.92 -18.61
CA GLU A 30 -12.77 -8.56 -19.92
C GLU A 30 -13.13 -7.12 -20.33
N GLU A 31 -14.40 -6.73 -20.21
CA GLU A 31 -14.85 -5.35 -20.46
C GLU A 31 -14.08 -4.32 -19.61
N MET A 32 -13.80 -4.66 -18.35
CA MET A 32 -13.06 -3.80 -17.42
C MET A 32 -11.59 -3.69 -17.81
N VAL A 33 -10.93 -4.79 -18.16
CA VAL A 33 -9.53 -4.78 -18.62
C VAL A 33 -9.38 -3.87 -19.85
N LEU A 34 -10.28 -4.01 -20.82
CA LEU A 34 -10.28 -3.15 -22.02
C LEU A 34 -10.58 -1.68 -21.70
N ALA A 35 -11.47 -1.40 -20.74
CA ALA A 35 -11.74 -0.04 -20.29
C ALA A 35 -10.52 0.58 -19.60
N ILE A 36 -9.84 -0.16 -18.73
CA ILE A 36 -8.60 0.30 -18.08
C ILE A 36 -7.52 0.60 -19.13
N ALA A 37 -7.31 -0.30 -20.10
CA ALA A 37 -6.38 -0.06 -21.20
C ALA A 37 -6.74 1.23 -21.99
N LYS A 38 -8.03 1.45 -22.25
CA LYS A 38 -8.50 2.69 -22.89
C LYS A 38 -8.23 3.93 -22.03
N GLU A 39 -8.48 3.87 -20.73
CA GLU A 39 -8.18 4.97 -19.81
C GLU A 39 -6.67 5.31 -19.81
N ILE A 40 -5.81 4.30 -19.73
CA ILE A 40 -4.35 4.45 -19.79
C ILE A 40 -3.95 5.23 -21.06
N GLY A 41 -4.52 4.88 -22.22
CA GLY A 41 -4.26 5.61 -23.47
C GLY A 41 -4.83 7.04 -23.50
N MET A 42 -5.99 7.27 -22.88
CA MET A 42 -6.62 8.60 -22.80
C MET A 42 -5.79 9.60 -21.97
N ARG A 43 -5.01 9.11 -21.00
CA ARG A 43 -4.30 9.94 -20.02
C ARG A 43 -2.81 10.16 -20.31
N LYS A 44 -2.31 9.67 -21.45
CA LYS A 44 -0.87 9.72 -21.81
C LYS A 44 -0.24 11.13 -21.72
N SER A 45 -1.02 12.17 -22.02
CA SER A 45 -0.54 13.55 -22.00
C SER A 45 -0.21 14.05 -20.58
N GLU A 46 -0.80 13.45 -19.55
CA GLU A 46 -0.54 13.83 -18.15
C GLU A 46 0.92 13.55 -17.74
N PHE A 47 1.59 12.58 -18.39
CA PHE A 47 2.94 12.11 -18.06
C PHE A 47 3.96 12.28 -19.21
N GLU A 48 3.72 13.19 -20.15
CA GLU A 48 4.63 13.41 -21.31
C GLU A 48 6.10 13.70 -20.93
N ASN A 49 6.31 14.35 -19.79
CA ASN A 49 7.62 14.73 -19.28
C ASN A 49 8.09 13.87 -18.09
N GLU A 50 7.36 12.81 -17.76
CA GLU A 50 7.67 11.92 -16.64
C GLU A 50 8.24 10.59 -17.16
N ILE A 51 9.09 9.96 -16.35
CA ILE A 51 9.56 8.59 -16.57
C ILE A 51 8.90 7.70 -15.53
N VAL A 52 8.12 6.73 -16.01
CA VAL A 52 7.45 5.73 -15.18
C VAL A 52 8.50 4.76 -14.64
N GLU A 53 8.63 4.73 -13.33
CA GLU A 53 9.57 3.87 -12.61
C GLU A 53 8.87 2.72 -11.88
N THR A 54 7.57 2.84 -11.63
CA THR A 54 6.77 1.77 -11.03
C THR A 54 5.46 1.53 -11.77
N ILE A 55 5.09 0.26 -11.89
CA ILE A 55 3.77 -0.19 -12.35
C ILE A 55 3.23 -1.13 -11.28
N TYR A 56 2.06 -0.85 -10.74
CA TYR A 56 1.51 -1.59 -9.62
C TYR A 56 0.09 -2.04 -9.93
N PHE A 57 -0.11 -3.35 -10.00
CA PHE A 57 -1.43 -3.95 -10.08
C PHE A 57 -1.92 -4.23 -8.66
N GLY A 58 -3.02 -3.57 -8.26
CA GLY A 58 -3.65 -3.77 -6.95
C GLY A 58 -5.18 -3.66 -6.99
N GLY A 59 -5.80 -3.54 -5.82
CA GLY A 59 -7.23 -3.24 -5.68
C GLY A 59 -8.00 -4.36 -5.01
N GLY A 60 -8.86 -5.06 -5.76
CA GLY A 60 -9.47 -6.29 -5.29
C GLY A 60 -8.43 -7.41 -5.21
N THR A 61 -8.24 -8.14 -6.30
CA THR A 61 -7.20 -9.16 -6.42
C THR A 61 -6.76 -9.26 -7.89
N PRO A 62 -5.68 -8.58 -8.30
CA PRO A 62 -5.20 -8.61 -9.68
C PRO A 62 -4.80 -9.98 -10.21
N SER A 63 -4.38 -10.90 -9.36
CA SER A 63 -4.04 -12.28 -9.75
C SER A 63 -5.21 -13.10 -10.32
N VAL A 64 -6.44 -12.58 -10.28
CA VAL A 64 -7.59 -13.18 -10.98
C VAL A 64 -7.60 -12.94 -12.49
N LEU A 65 -6.80 -11.97 -12.98
CA LEU A 65 -6.61 -11.73 -14.40
C LEU A 65 -5.81 -12.87 -15.04
N GLU A 66 -5.99 -13.12 -16.32
CA GLU A 66 -5.15 -14.03 -17.09
C GLU A 66 -3.83 -13.36 -17.47
N ASN A 67 -2.80 -14.17 -17.76
CA ASN A 67 -1.48 -13.63 -18.14
C ASN A 67 -1.55 -12.78 -19.42
N SER A 68 -2.46 -13.10 -20.34
CA SER A 68 -2.75 -12.30 -21.54
C SER A 68 -3.37 -10.93 -21.20
N GLU A 69 -4.26 -10.87 -20.21
CA GLU A 69 -4.88 -9.62 -19.74
C GLU A 69 -3.85 -8.72 -19.03
N LEU A 70 -2.98 -9.30 -18.21
CA LEU A 70 -1.86 -8.58 -17.60
C LEU A 70 -0.90 -8.04 -18.67
N GLN A 71 -0.52 -8.88 -19.64
CA GLN A 71 0.39 -8.48 -20.72
C GLN A 71 -0.21 -7.34 -21.55
N LEU A 72 -1.49 -7.40 -21.89
CA LEU A 72 -2.19 -6.33 -22.61
C LEU A 72 -2.07 -4.98 -21.89
N LEU A 73 -2.28 -4.96 -20.56
CA LEU A 73 -2.19 -3.73 -19.77
C LEU A 73 -0.75 -3.20 -19.70
N ILE A 74 0.24 -4.09 -19.53
CA ILE A 74 1.66 -3.72 -19.54
C ILE A 74 2.03 -3.13 -20.90
N ASP A 75 1.70 -3.82 -21.99
CA ASP A 75 2.00 -3.37 -23.36
C ASP A 75 1.36 -2.00 -23.62
N THR A 76 0.11 -1.81 -23.21
CA THR A 76 -0.59 -0.51 -23.32
C THR A 76 0.16 0.61 -22.59
N ILE A 77 0.75 0.34 -21.41
CA ILE A 77 1.57 1.31 -20.71
C ILE A 77 2.83 1.64 -21.51
N TYR A 78 3.57 0.63 -21.97
CA TYR A 78 4.80 0.83 -22.74
C TYR A 78 4.57 1.55 -24.07
N GLU A 79 3.39 1.38 -24.68
CA GLU A 79 2.99 2.10 -25.90
C GLU A 79 2.70 3.58 -25.67
N ASN A 80 2.23 3.96 -24.47
CA ASN A 80 1.72 5.30 -24.19
C ASN A 80 2.64 6.15 -23.30
N TYR A 81 3.55 5.53 -22.54
CA TYR A 81 4.38 6.20 -21.54
C TYR A 81 5.87 5.87 -21.70
N ARG A 82 6.73 6.79 -21.27
CA ARG A 82 8.17 6.52 -21.16
C ARG A 82 8.42 5.74 -19.89
N VAL A 83 8.70 4.45 -20.01
CA VAL A 83 9.03 3.58 -18.88
C VAL A 83 10.55 3.50 -18.72
N SER A 84 11.03 3.53 -17.47
CA SER A 84 12.44 3.33 -17.16
C SER A 84 12.95 1.97 -17.63
N GLU A 85 14.26 1.82 -17.77
CA GLU A 85 14.88 0.54 -18.20
C GLU A 85 14.62 -0.60 -17.22
N ASN A 86 14.55 -0.30 -15.92
CA ASN A 86 14.40 -1.28 -14.84
C ASN A 86 13.26 -0.88 -13.88
N PRO A 87 11.99 -0.86 -14.35
CA PRO A 87 10.87 -0.47 -13.51
C PRO A 87 10.56 -1.56 -12.49
N GLU A 88 10.03 -1.19 -11.32
CA GLU A 88 9.38 -2.16 -10.43
C GLU A 88 7.97 -2.44 -10.95
N ILE A 89 7.68 -3.67 -11.35
CA ILE A 89 6.35 -4.11 -11.80
C ILE A 89 5.81 -5.10 -10.76
N THR A 90 4.89 -4.63 -9.93
CA THR A 90 4.30 -5.42 -8.84
C THR A 90 2.94 -5.98 -9.19
N LEU A 91 2.73 -7.27 -8.91
CA LEU A 91 1.42 -7.91 -8.92
C LEU A 91 1.00 -8.29 -7.49
N GLU A 92 -0.10 -7.72 -7.00
CA GLU A 92 -0.81 -8.26 -5.83
C GLU A 92 -1.48 -9.59 -6.16
N ALA A 93 -1.32 -10.56 -5.27
CA ALA A 93 -1.81 -11.91 -5.47
C ALA A 93 -2.30 -12.61 -4.21
N ASN A 94 -3.26 -13.51 -4.37
CA ASN A 94 -3.64 -14.47 -3.34
C ASN A 94 -3.03 -15.86 -3.62
N PRO A 95 -2.75 -16.68 -2.59
CA PRO A 95 -2.19 -18.02 -2.78
C PRO A 95 -3.01 -18.94 -3.69
N ASP A 96 -4.34 -18.86 -3.64
CA ASP A 96 -5.24 -19.69 -4.44
C ASP A 96 -5.30 -19.31 -5.93
N ASP A 97 -4.71 -18.17 -6.31
CA ASP A 97 -4.52 -17.76 -7.70
C ASP A 97 -3.15 -18.16 -8.27
N LEU A 98 -2.21 -18.58 -7.42
CA LEU A 98 -0.81 -18.81 -7.79
C LEU A 98 -0.50 -20.31 -7.88
N SER A 99 -1.00 -20.97 -8.93
CA SER A 99 -0.56 -22.33 -9.26
C SER A 99 0.92 -22.36 -9.68
N LYS A 100 1.55 -23.53 -9.67
CA LYS A 100 2.96 -23.68 -10.07
C LYS A 100 3.21 -23.22 -11.49
N GLU A 101 2.32 -23.62 -12.41
CA GLU A 101 2.36 -23.26 -13.82
C GLU A 101 2.22 -21.74 -13.97
N ARG A 102 1.29 -21.14 -13.22
CA ARG A 102 1.06 -19.70 -13.26
C ARG A 102 2.23 -18.89 -12.70
N ILE A 103 2.83 -19.30 -11.58
CA ILE A 103 4.04 -18.67 -11.04
C ILE A 103 5.17 -18.73 -12.08
N PHE A 104 5.36 -19.89 -12.71
CA PHE A 104 6.36 -20.05 -13.76
C PHE A 104 6.10 -19.11 -14.94
N GLU A 105 4.86 -19.03 -15.44
CA GLU A 105 4.50 -18.12 -16.53
C GLU A 105 4.70 -16.65 -16.16
N LEU A 106 4.30 -16.24 -14.95
CA LEU A 106 4.53 -14.89 -14.43
C LEU A 106 6.03 -14.55 -14.37
N SER A 107 6.89 -15.51 -14.01
CA SER A 107 8.35 -15.33 -14.01
C SER A 107 8.97 -15.11 -15.39
N LYS A 108 8.19 -15.38 -16.46
CA LYS A 108 8.57 -15.10 -17.85
C LYS A 108 7.97 -13.80 -18.37
N SER A 109 7.15 -13.13 -17.59
CA SER A 109 6.59 -11.82 -17.90
C SER A 109 7.49 -10.68 -17.38
N PRO A 110 7.20 -9.41 -17.72
CA PRO A 110 7.87 -8.25 -17.14
C PRO A 110 7.66 -8.06 -15.62
N ILE A 111 6.69 -8.75 -15.02
CA ILE A 111 6.42 -8.68 -13.57
C ILE A 111 7.66 -9.19 -12.82
N ASN A 112 8.18 -8.36 -11.91
CA ASN A 112 9.40 -8.65 -11.17
C ASN A 112 9.24 -8.52 -9.66
N ARG A 113 8.02 -8.25 -9.17
CA ARG A 113 7.68 -8.28 -7.75
C ARG A 113 6.30 -8.87 -7.51
N LEU A 114 6.18 -9.75 -6.53
CA LEU A 114 4.88 -10.26 -6.04
C LEU A 114 4.57 -9.68 -4.65
N SER A 115 3.34 -9.25 -4.42
CA SER A 115 2.83 -8.97 -3.08
C SER A 115 1.75 -9.99 -2.75
N ILE A 116 2.04 -10.91 -1.82
CA ILE A 116 1.21 -12.07 -1.57
C ILE A 116 0.45 -11.90 -0.25
N GLY A 117 -0.88 -11.83 -0.36
CA GLY A 117 -1.78 -11.71 0.77
C GLY A 117 -1.93 -13.00 1.56
N ILE A 118 -1.05 -13.28 2.51
CA ILE A 118 -1.12 -14.48 3.36
C ILE A 118 -2.04 -14.23 4.57
N GLN A 119 -1.88 -13.07 5.20
CA GLN A 119 -2.59 -12.58 6.38
C GLN A 119 -2.30 -13.37 7.66
N SER A 120 -2.43 -14.70 7.64
CA SER A 120 -2.04 -15.59 8.72
C SER A 120 -1.74 -17.00 8.18
N PHE A 121 -0.87 -17.74 8.86
CA PHE A 121 -0.62 -19.16 8.65
C PHE A 121 -1.53 -20.05 9.52
N TYR A 122 -2.42 -19.48 10.32
CA TYR A 122 -3.40 -20.24 11.11
C TYR A 122 -4.75 -20.32 10.40
N GLU A 123 -5.25 -21.55 10.30
CA GLU A 123 -6.50 -21.84 9.61
C GLU A 123 -7.72 -21.15 10.25
N GLU A 124 -7.72 -20.98 11.57
CA GLU A 124 -8.80 -20.32 12.30
C GLU A 124 -8.90 -18.83 11.95
N ASP A 125 -7.75 -18.15 11.84
CA ASP A 125 -7.68 -16.74 11.43
C ASP A 125 -8.18 -16.56 9.99
N LEU A 126 -7.74 -17.43 9.08
CA LEU A 126 -8.14 -17.40 7.66
C LEU A 126 -9.66 -17.60 7.50
N LYS A 127 -10.23 -18.54 8.24
CA LYS A 127 -11.69 -18.78 8.28
C LYS A 127 -12.43 -17.59 8.88
N MET A 128 -11.93 -17.03 9.98
CA MET A 128 -12.53 -15.86 10.60
C MET A 128 -12.56 -14.67 9.64
N MET A 129 -11.47 -14.46 8.90
CA MET A 129 -11.37 -13.39 7.89
C MET A 129 -12.09 -13.70 6.58
N ASN A 130 -12.63 -14.91 6.41
CA ASN A 130 -13.25 -15.40 5.18
C ASN A 130 -12.30 -15.29 3.97
N ARG A 131 -11.07 -15.78 4.14
CA ARG A 131 -10.07 -15.90 3.06
C ARG A 131 -10.44 -17.04 2.11
N ALA A 132 -10.07 -16.89 0.83
CA ALA A 132 -10.28 -17.91 -0.19
C ALA A 132 -9.28 -19.08 -0.11
N HIS A 133 -8.09 -18.80 0.43
CA HIS A 133 -7.00 -19.76 0.60
C HIS A 133 -6.95 -20.33 2.02
N ASN A 134 -6.33 -21.49 2.17
CA ASN A 134 -6.00 -22.12 3.45
C ASN A 134 -4.49 -22.07 3.78
N SER A 135 -4.12 -22.46 4.99
CA SER A 135 -2.72 -22.41 5.45
C SER A 135 -1.76 -23.26 4.60
N ALA A 136 -2.20 -24.44 4.13
CA ALA A 136 -1.38 -25.30 3.30
C ALA A 136 -1.15 -24.70 1.90
N GLU A 137 -2.16 -24.05 1.32
CA GLU A 137 -2.03 -23.32 0.06
C GLU A 137 -1.07 -22.14 0.19
N ALA A 138 -1.13 -21.38 1.30
CA ALA A 138 -0.17 -20.33 1.60
C ALA A 138 1.28 -20.86 1.60
N ILE A 139 1.56 -21.94 2.34
CA ILE A 139 2.89 -22.55 2.41
C ILE A 139 3.36 -23.05 1.04
N ASN A 140 2.49 -23.73 0.29
CA ASN A 140 2.81 -24.28 -1.03
C ASN A 140 3.08 -23.17 -2.05
N CYS A 141 2.29 -22.10 -2.03
CA CYS A 141 2.47 -20.92 -2.88
C CYS A 141 3.83 -20.28 -2.63
N LEU A 142 4.17 -19.99 -1.37
CA LEU A 142 5.45 -19.38 -1.03
C LEU A 142 6.64 -20.27 -1.42
N THR A 143 6.55 -21.58 -1.13
CA THR A 143 7.58 -22.56 -1.50
C THR A 143 7.87 -22.57 -3.00
N GLU A 144 6.85 -22.38 -3.83
CA GLU A 144 7.03 -22.32 -5.28
C GLU A 144 7.47 -20.93 -5.76
N ALA A 145 6.85 -19.86 -5.26
CA ALA A 145 7.14 -18.49 -5.67
C ALA A 145 8.60 -18.11 -5.45
N THR A 146 9.18 -18.49 -4.31
CA THR A 146 10.59 -18.18 -3.96
C THR A 146 11.62 -18.86 -4.87
N LYS A 147 11.20 -19.81 -5.73
CA LYS A 147 12.09 -20.41 -6.74
C LYS A 147 12.29 -19.51 -7.96
N TYR A 148 11.35 -18.61 -8.22
CA TYR A 148 11.31 -17.82 -9.45
C TYR A 148 11.35 -16.31 -9.21
N PHE A 149 10.92 -15.85 -8.04
CA PHE A 149 10.93 -14.45 -7.65
C PHE A 149 11.83 -14.28 -6.43
N ASP A 150 12.78 -13.35 -6.53
CA ASP A 150 13.59 -12.91 -5.39
C ASP A 150 12.91 -11.76 -4.64
N ASN A 151 12.20 -10.87 -5.34
CA ASN A 151 11.45 -9.76 -4.75
C ASN A 151 9.99 -10.16 -4.48
N ILE A 152 9.77 -10.74 -3.30
CA ILE A 152 8.44 -11.07 -2.78
C ILE A 152 8.17 -10.22 -1.55
N SER A 153 6.94 -9.73 -1.45
CA SER A 153 6.35 -9.20 -0.23
C SER A 153 5.29 -10.14 0.29
N LEU A 154 5.28 -10.31 1.61
CA LEU A 154 4.28 -11.08 2.31
C LEU A 154 3.45 -10.15 3.18
N ASP A 155 2.13 -10.15 2.99
CA ASP A 155 1.23 -9.33 3.78
C ASP A 155 0.69 -10.14 4.97
N LEU A 156 0.86 -9.64 6.20
CA LEU A 156 0.38 -10.23 7.46
C LEU A 156 -0.59 -9.28 8.17
N ILE A 157 -1.56 -9.85 8.90
CA ILE A 157 -2.45 -9.08 9.76
C ILE A 157 -2.22 -9.50 11.22
N TYR A 158 -2.02 -8.52 12.10
CA TYR A 158 -1.90 -8.71 13.55
C TYR A 158 -3.07 -8.08 14.30
N GLY A 159 -3.15 -8.30 15.62
CA GLY A 159 -4.29 -7.85 16.43
C GLY A 159 -5.59 -8.62 16.14
N ILE A 160 -5.48 -9.82 15.56
CA ILE A 160 -6.62 -10.68 15.26
C ILE A 160 -7.24 -11.20 16.58
N PRO A 161 -8.57 -11.08 16.79
CA PRO A 161 -9.24 -11.61 17.97
C PRO A 161 -8.92 -13.09 18.20
N GLY A 162 -8.37 -13.40 19.38
CA GLY A 162 -7.98 -14.76 19.77
C GLY A 162 -6.55 -15.16 19.38
N MET A 163 -5.84 -14.36 18.58
CA MET A 163 -4.42 -14.59 18.29
C MET A 163 -3.58 -14.24 19.52
N SER A 164 -2.82 -15.22 20.01
CA SER A 164 -1.86 -15.01 21.09
C SER A 164 -0.50 -14.53 20.59
N ASP A 165 0.30 -13.95 21.47
CA ASP A 165 1.70 -13.59 21.20
C ASP A 165 2.52 -14.74 20.61
N GLU A 166 2.31 -15.97 21.11
CA GLU A 166 3.05 -17.15 20.63
C GLU A 166 2.63 -17.49 19.19
N MET A 167 1.33 -17.43 18.89
CA MET A 167 0.84 -17.62 17.52
C MET A 167 1.37 -16.53 16.58
N TRP A 168 1.44 -15.29 17.07
CA TRP A 168 1.98 -14.19 16.28
C TRP A 168 3.48 -14.36 15.99
N ARG A 169 4.27 -14.75 16.99
CA ARG A 169 5.69 -15.09 16.80
C ARG A 169 5.88 -16.20 15.77
N GLN A 170 5.05 -17.25 15.85
CA GLN A 170 5.09 -18.36 14.89
C GLN A 170 4.69 -17.93 13.47
N ASN A 171 3.73 -17.02 13.30
CA ASN A 171 3.42 -16.41 12.01
C ASN A 171 4.65 -15.72 11.39
N ILE A 172 5.31 -14.86 12.18
CA ILE A 172 6.50 -14.12 11.73
C ILE A 172 7.64 -15.07 11.40
N GLU A 173 7.93 -16.04 12.28
CA GLU A 173 9.00 -17.02 12.05
C GLU A 173 8.73 -17.91 10.83
N THR A 174 7.45 -18.26 10.59
CA THR A 174 7.06 -18.99 9.38
C THR A 174 7.31 -18.15 8.13
N ALA A 175 6.89 -16.88 8.10
CA ALA A 175 7.18 -15.96 6.99
C ALA A 175 8.69 -15.85 6.71
N LEU A 176 9.49 -15.66 7.78
CA LEU A 176 10.95 -15.54 7.69
C LEU A 176 11.62 -16.81 7.18
N SER A 177 11.06 -17.99 7.45
CA SER A 177 11.63 -19.27 7.02
C SER A 177 11.71 -19.43 5.50
N PHE A 178 10.91 -18.67 4.74
CA PHE A 178 10.94 -18.64 3.27
C PHE A 178 12.02 -17.73 2.69
N GLY A 179 12.77 -16.99 3.53
CA GLY A 179 13.82 -16.08 3.07
C GLY A 179 13.30 -14.87 2.28
N ILE A 180 12.03 -14.51 2.47
CA ILE A 180 11.37 -13.40 1.77
C ILE A 180 11.98 -12.06 2.24
N PRO A 181 12.33 -11.13 1.34
CA PRO A 181 13.05 -9.92 1.70
C PRO A 181 12.16 -8.75 2.14
N HIS A 182 10.83 -8.89 2.05
CA HIS A 182 9.88 -7.82 2.38
C HIS A 182 8.64 -8.37 3.09
N ILE A 183 8.20 -7.68 4.15
CA ILE A 183 6.99 -7.99 4.90
C ILE A 183 6.18 -6.72 5.05
N SER A 184 4.93 -6.75 4.60
CA SER A 184 3.92 -5.75 4.92
C SER A 184 3.09 -6.28 6.09
N SER A 185 2.86 -5.49 7.12
CA SER A 185 2.03 -5.92 8.23
C SER A 185 1.10 -4.85 8.75
N TYR A 186 -0.17 -5.21 8.88
CA TYR A 186 -1.26 -4.29 9.22
C TYR A 186 -1.98 -4.75 10.49
N ALA A 187 -2.39 -3.80 11.31
CA ALA A 187 -3.33 -4.09 12.39
C ALA A 187 -4.69 -4.45 11.78
N LEU A 188 -5.42 -5.39 12.38
CA LEU A 188 -6.80 -5.65 12.02
C LEU A 188 -7.69 -4.48 12.45
N THR A 189 -8.05 -3.63 11.49
CA THR A 189 -8.96 -2.49 11.71
C THR A 189 -10.41 -2.89 11.42
N VAL A 190 -11.35 -2.39 12.23
CA VAL A 190 -12.79 -2.62 12.07
C VAL A 190 -13.44 -1.43 11.37
N GLU A 191 -13.61 -1.53 10.05
CA GLU A 191 -14.23 -0.46 9.26
C GLU A 191 -15.77 -0.52 9.31
N PRO A 192 -16.49 0.62 9.41
CA PRO A 192 -17.94 0.66 9.67
C PRO A 192 -18.81 -0.10 8.66
N LYS A 193 -18.39 -0.20 7.40
CA LYS A 193 -19.19 -0.79 6.31
C LYS A 193 -18.87 -2.26 6.03
N THR A 194 -17.96 -2.86 6.80
CA THR A 194 -17.48 -4.22 6.55
C THR A 194 -18.37 -5.30 7.15
N ALA A 195 -18.17 -6.54 6.70
CA ALA A 195 -18.83 -7.70 7.32
C ALA A 195 -18.30 -7.96 8.74
N LEU A 196 -17.01 -7.71 8.98
CA LEU A 196 -16.40 -7.82 10.30
C LEU A 196 -17.12 -6.97 11.34
N ARG A 197 -17.42 -5.70 11.02
CA ARG A 197 -18.21 -4.82 11.91
C ARG A 197 -19.54 -5.46 12.31
N LYS A 198 -20.29 -6.00 11.35
CA LYS A 198 -21.57 -6.68 11.60
C LYS A 198 -21.42 -7.94 12.46
N LEU A 199 -20.33 -8.69 12.25
CA LEU A 199 -20.05 -9.89 13.05
C LEU A 199 -19.71 -9.55 14.49
N ILE A 200 -19.01 -8.42 14.72
CA ILE A 200 -18.73 -7.88 16.05
C ILE A 200 -20.03 -7.38 16.71
N ASP A 201 -20.81 -6.57 16.01
CA ASP A 201 -22.08 -6.03 16.52
C ASP A 201 -23.10 -7.13 16.90
N THR A 202 -23.01 -8.30 16.24
CA THR A 202 -23.86 -9.47 16.55
C THR A 202 -23.23 -10.44 17.55
N GLY A 203 -22.06 -10.12 18.11
CA GLY A 203 -21.35 -10.94 19.09
C GLY A 203 -20.78 -12.25 18.55
N LYS A 204 -20.67 -12.40 17.23
CA LYS A 204 -20.11 -13.59 16.57
C LYS A 204 -18.58 -13.60 16.57
N ILE A 205 -17.97 -12.42 16.55
CA ILE A 205 -16.52 -12.22 16.61
C ILE A 205 -16.26 -11.17 17.70
N ALA A 206 -15.21 -11.36 18.49
CA ALA A 206 -14.81 -10.36 19.48
C ALA A 206 -14.17 -9.13 18.79
N GLU A 207 -14.29 -7.96 19.41
CA GLU A 207 -13.62 -6.76 18.92
C GLU A 207 -12.09 -6.88 19.11
N PRO A 208 -11.27 -6.45 18.13
CA PRO A 208 -9.83 -6.33 18.32
C PRO A 208 -9.51 -5.44 19.53
N GLN A 209 -8.43 -5.78 20.24
CA GLN A 209 -7.99 -5.02 21.41
C GLN A 209 -6.70 -4.26 21.11
N ASP A 210 -6.71 -2.96 21.35
CA ASP A 210 -5.57 -2.07 21.09
C ASP A 210 -4.31 -2.52 21.83
N GLU A 211 -4.44 -3.01 23.06
CA GLU A 211 -3.29 -3.51 23.86
C GLU A 211 -2.65 -4.74 23.19
N VAL A 212 -3.46 -5.66 22.65
CA VAL A 212 -2.97 -6.84 21.92
C VAL A 212 -2.31 -6.43 20.61
N ALA A 213 -2.94 -5.53 19.83
CA ALA A 213 -2.38 -5.03 18.58
C ALA A 213 -1.04 -4.30 18.80
N SER A 214 -0.96 -3.47 19.84
CA SER A 214 0.27 -2.78 20.25
C SER A 214 1.38 -3.77 20.60
N ASN A 215 1.08 -4.77 21.43
CA ASN A 215 2.06 -5.79 21.80
C ASN A 215 2.51 -6.64 20.60
N HIS A 216 1.60 -7.03 19.71
CA HIS A 216 1.96 -7.74 18.47
C HIS A 216 2.86 -6.89 17.57
N PHE A 217 2.59 -5.60 17.45
CA PHE A 217 3.44 -4.69 16.69
C PHE A 217 4.86 -4.60 17.29
N MET A 218 4.99 -4.50 18.62
CA MET A 218 6.30 -4.56 19.29
C MET A 218 7.06 -5.85 18.97
N ILE A 219 6.38 -7.00 19.05
CA ILE A 219 6.95 -8.30 18.71
C ILE A 219 7.44 -8.32 17.26
N LEU A 220 6.64 -7.79 16.33
CA LEU A 220 6.98 -7.71 14.91
C LEU A 220 8.25 -6.90 14.68
N VAL A 221 8.28 -5.65 15.16
CA VAL A 221 9.42 -4.73 14.98
C VAL A 221 10.68 -5.37 15.54
N GLU A 222 10.67 -5.81 16.80
CA GLU A 222 11.84 -6.40 17.43
C GLU A 222 12.35 -7.63 16.69
N THR A 223 11.45 -8.50 16.23
CA THR A 223 11.82 -9.75 15.56
C THR A 223 12.43 -9.46 14.19
N LEU A 224 11.81 -8.58 13.41
CA LEU A 224 12.28 -8.26 12.06
C LEU A 224 13.59 -7.45 12.08
N GLU A 225 13.75 -6.50 13.00
CA GLU A 225 15.01 -5.75 13.15
C GLU A 225 16.17 -6.68 13.58
N LYS A 226 15.94 -7.61 14.52
CA LYS A 226 16.93 -8.63 14.90
C LYS A 226 17.35 -9.53 13.72
N ARG A 227 16.46 -9.68 12.74
CA ARG A 227 16.72 -10.43 11.49
C ARG A 227 17.29 -9.54 10.39
N GLY A 228 17.56 -8.27 10.66
CA GLY A 228 18.16 -7.30 9.74
C GLY A 228 17.19 -6.78 8.68
N PHE A 229 15.90 -6.67 8.99
CA PHE A 229 14.97 -5.86 8.22
C PHE A 229 15.00 -4.43 8.72
N ILE A 230 14.70 -3.49 7.83
CA ILE A 230 14.56 -2.08 8.13
C ILE A 230 13.06 -1.76 8.12
N HIS A 231 12.55 -1.25 9.24
CA HIS A 231 11.20 -0.68 9.34
C HIS A 231 11.19 0.70 8.67
N TYR A 232 11.02 0.71 7.35
CA TYR A 232 11.26 1.91 6.54
C TYR A 232 10.06 2.86 6.50
N GLU A 233 8.86 2.35 6.76
CA GLU A 233 7.65 3.13 7.01
C GLU A 233 6.68 2.33 7.91
N LEU A 234 5.62 2.97 8.40
CA LEU A 234 4.65 2.45 9.37
C LEU A 234 4.33 0.95 9.27
N SER A 235 3.95 0.45 8.09
CA SER A 235 3.48 -0.94 7.93
C SER A 235 4.49 -1.88 7.27
N ASN A 236 5.54 -1.38 6.63
CA ASN A 236 6.44 -2.17 5.80
C ASN A 236 7.85 -2.29 6.36
N PHE A 237 8.37 -3.50 6.21
CA PHE A 237 9.70 -3.92 6.60
C PHE A 237 10.38 -4.53 5.38
N GLY A 238 11.59 -4.09 5.07
CA GLY A 238 12.34 -4.64 3.94
C GLY A 238 13.80 -4.83 4.25
N LYS A 239 14.43 -5.75 3.52
CA LYS A 239 15.88 -5.76 3.38
C LYS A 239 16.34 -4.55 2.59
N GLU A 240 17.60 -4.17 2.78
CA GLU A 240 18.23 -3.16 1.95
C GLU A 240 18.04 -3.52 0.46
N ASN A 241 17.66 -2.55 -0.36
CA ASN A 241 17.31 -2.70 -1.78
C ASN A 241 15.99 -3.44 -2.10
N TYR A 242 15.23 -3.89 -1.10
CA TYR A 242 13.93 -4.56 -1.29
C TYR A 242 12.72 -3.76 -0.76
N PHE A 243 12.91 -2.48 -0.45
CA PHE A 243 11.77 -1.59 -0.19
C PHE A 243 10.90 -1.51 -1.44
N SER A 244 9.58 -1.56 -1.28
CA SER A 244 8.69 -1.34 -2.42
C SER A 244 8.92 0.07 -2.95
N LYS A 245 9.39 0.17 -4.20
CA LYS A 245 9.56 1.46 -4.87
C LYS A 245 8.20 2.14 -5.01
N ASN A 246 7.14 1.39 -5.32
CA ASN A 246 5.81 1.96 -5.51
C ASN A 246 5.26 2.58 -4.22
N ASN A 247 5.29 1.82 -3.11
CA ASN A 247 4.86 2.34 -1.81
C ASN A 247 5.72 3.53 -1.38
N SER A 248 7.05 3.42 -1.51
CA SER A 248 7.98 4.52 -1.19
C SER A 248 7.70 5.79 -2.00
N ALA A 249 7.25 5.65 -3.25
CA ALA A 249 6.86 6.77 -4.10
C ALA A 249 5.72 7.59 -3.46
N TYR A 250 4.69 6.92 -2.94
CA TYR A 250 3.57 7.59 -2.26
C TYR A 250 4.04 8.34 -1.02
N TRP A 251 4.84 7.71 -0.16
CA TRP A 251 5.37 8.35 1.06
C TRP A 251 6.28 9.56 0.77
N LEU A 252 7.01 9.51 -0.34
CA LEU A 252 7.91 10.58 -0.79
C LEU A 252 7.20 11.66 -1.62
N GLY A 253 5.87 11.59 -1.76
CA GLY A 253 5.07 12.57 -2.51
C GLY A 253 5.38 12.58 -4.01
N LYS A 254 5.73 11.42 -4.58
CA LYS A 254 5.97 11.27 -6.01
C LYS A 254 4.65 11.24 -6.78
N LYS A 255 4.69 11.67 -8.03
CA LYS A 255 3.52 11.71 -8.91
C LYS A 255 3.11 10.30 -9.34
N TYR A 256 1.82 10.06 -9.48
CA TYR A 256 1.30 8.80 -10.01
C TYR A 256 -0.04 8.98 -10.70
N ILE A 257 -0.28 8.12 -11.70
CA ILE A 257 -1.58 7.95 -12.34
C ILE A 257 -2.21 6.67 -11.83
N GLY A 258 -3.43 6.75 -11.30
CA GLY A 258 -4.26 5.59 -11.02
C GLY A 258 -5.30 5.39 -12.11
N ALA A 259 -5.32 4.21 -12.72
CA ALA A 259 -6.33 3.78 -13.70
C ALA A 259 -7.21 2.67 -13.12
N GLY A 260 -8.48 2.64 -13.53
CA GLY A 260 -9.50 1.74 -13.00
C GLY A 260 -10.43 2.41 -11.98
N PRO A 261 -11.56 1.78 -11.64
CA PRO A 261 -12.53 2.34 -10.71
C PRO A 261 -11.90 2.51 -9.31
N SER A 262 -12.25 3.58 -8.60
CA SER A 262 -11.65 3.97 -7.30
C SER A 262 -10.15 4.29 -7.31
N ALA A 263 -9.45 4.18 -8.44
CA ALA A 263 -8.02 4.45 -8.50
C ALA A 263 -7.74 5.94 -8.23
N HIS A 264 -6.78 6.21 -7.35
CA HIS A 264 -6.33 7.56 -7.02
C HIS A 264 -5.14 7.97 -7.88
N SER A 265 -4.99 9.27 -8.11
CA SER A 265 -3.88 9.90 -8.83
C SER A 265 -3.38 11.12 -8.05
N TYR A 266 -2.11 11.47 -8.26
CA TYR A 266 -1.50 12.68 -7.72
C TYR A 266 -0.47 13.24 -8.71
N ASP A 267 -0.59 14.52 -9.07
CA ASP A 267 0.31 15.17 -10.04
C ASP A 267 1.34 16.13 -9.39
N GLY A 268 1.37 16.22 -8.06
CA GLY A 268 2.19 17.16 -7.29
C GLY A 268 1.39 18.36 -6.72
N GLU A 269 0.24 18.67 -7.32
CA GLU A 269 -0.61 19.79 -6.90
C GLU A 269 -2.07 19.38 -6.74
N LYS A 270 -2.53 18.42 -7.53
CA LYS A 270 -3.88 17.91 -7.55
C LYS A 270 -3.90 16.45 -7.20
N ARG A 271 -4.89 16.07 -6.39
CA ARG A 271 -5.32 14.68 -6.27
C ARG A 271 -6.52 14.45 -7.16
N GLY A 272 -6.67 13.24 -7.64
CA GLY A 272 -7.92 12.81 -8.23
C GLY A 272 -8.22 11.37 -7.90
N TRP A 273 -9.49 11.00 -8.04
CA TRP A 273 -9.96 9.63 -7.83
C TRP A 273 -11.05 9.30 -8.83
N ASN A 274 -10.92 8.11 -9.42
CA ASN A 274 -11.95 7.59 -10.29
C ASN A 274 -13.18 7.16 -9.47
N ILE A 275 -14.36 7.24 -10.07
CA ILE A 275 -15.60 6.81 -9.42
C ILE A 275 -15.50 5.37 -8.89
N ALA A 276 -15.89 5.16 -7.63
CA ALA A 276 -15.95 3.84 -6.99
C ALA A 276 -17.22 3.06 -7.40
N ASN A 277 -17.41 2.89 -8.71
CA ASN A 277 -18.55 2.14 -9.25
C ASN A 277 -18.21 1.54 -10.63
N ASN A 278 -18.13 0.21 -10.71
CA ASN A 278 -17.71 -0.49 -11.93
C ASN A 278 -18.60 -0.18 -13.15
N SER A 279 -19.93 -0.10 -12.97
CA SER A 279 -20.84 0.12 -14.10
C SER A 279 -20.78 1.56 -14.63
N LEU A 280 -20.67 2.54 -13.73
CA LEU A 280 -20.53 3.94 -14.11
C LEU A 280 -19.15 4.21 -14.72
N TYR A 281 -18.09 3.65 -14.16
CA TYR A 281 -16.74 3.71 -14.71
C TYR A 281 -16.72 3.18 -16.16
N LEU A 282 -17.23 1.97 -16.40
CA LEU A 282 -17.32 1.38 -17.75
C LEU A 282 -18.11 2.28 -18.72
N LYS A 283 -19.26 2.80 -18.28
CA LYS A 283 -20.10 3.68 -19.11
C LYS A 283 -19.36 4.95 -19.53
N SER A 284 -18.65 5.59 -18.60
CA SER A 284 -17.89 6.83 -18.87
C SER A 284 -16.73 6.57 -19.83
N ILE A 285 -15.94 5.52 -19.59
CA ILE A 285 -14.81 5.18 -20.45
C ILE A 285 -15.26 4.77 -21.86
N LEU A 286 -16.38 4.03 -22.00
CA LEU A 286 -16.97 3.74 -23.31
C LEU A 286 -17.31 5.02 -24.08
N ALA A 287 -17.80 6.05 -23.39
CA ALA A 287 -18.08 7.37 -23.96
C ALA A 287 -16.82 8.26 -24.13
N SER A 288 -15.62 7.74 -23.83
CA SER A 288 -14.35 8.49 -23.86
C SER A 288 -14.33 9.70 -22.91
N VAL A 289 -14.99 9.56 -21.75
CA VAL A 289 -14.99 10.54 -20.66
C VAL A 289 -14.27 9.95 -19.46
N LEU A 290 -13.30 10.68 -18.90
CA LEU A 290 -12.62 10.28 -17.67
C LEU A 290 -13.57 10.43 -16.47
N PRO A 291 -13.85 9.36 -15.70
CA PRO A 291 -14.74 9.42 -14.55
C PRO A 291 -13.99 9.86 -13.27
N ILE A 292 -13.23 10.95 -13.36
CA ILE A 292 -12.31 11.42 -12.31
C ILE A 292 -12.88 12.66 -11.61
N GLU A 293 -12.88 12.63 -10.28
CA GLU A 293 -13.05 13.81 -9.43
C GLU A 293 -11.67 14.30 -9.01
N THR A 294 -11.49 15.61 -8.83
CA THR A 294 -10.19 16.21 -8.49
C THR A 294 -10.29 17.25 -7.41
N GLU A 295 -9.24 17.34 -6.60
CA GLU A 295 -9.02 18.35 -5.57
C GLU A 295 -7.68 19.04 -5.83
N ILE A 296 -7.63 20.37 -5.70
CA ILE A 296 -6.38 21.15 -5.76
C ILE A 296 -5.93 21.39 -4.32
N LEU A 297 -4.70 20.99 -4.02
CA LEU A 297 -4.13 21.13 -2.70
C LEU A 297 -3.60 22.53 -2.48
N SER A 298 -3.94 23.13 -1.35
CA SER A 298 -3.30 24.35 -0.92
C SER A 298 -1.84 24.09 -0.56
N LYS A 299 -1.08 25.18 -0.43
CA LYS A 299 0.30 25.12 0.04
C LYS A 299 0.39 24.49 1.44
N SER A 300 -0.58 24.80 2.32
CA SER A 300 -0.67 24.24 3.67
C SER A 300 -1.02 22.75 3.66
N ASP A 301 -1.90 22.29 2.76
CA ASP A 301 -2.23 20.86 2.64
C ASP A 301 -0.98 20.04 2.27
N ARG A 302 -0.24 20.50 1.26
CA ARG A 302 1.02 19.85 0.83
C ARG A 302 2.09 19.86 1.93
N TYR A 303 2.18 20.95 2.70
CA TYR A 303 3.08 21.02 3.86
C TYR A 303 2.67 19.99 4.92
N ASN A 304 1.39 19.99 5.32
CA ASN A 304 0.86 19.10 6.35
C ASN A 304 1.06 17.63 5.98
N GLU A 305 0.86 17.29 4.71
CA GLU A 305 1.12 15.93 4.24
C GLU A 305 2.58 15.55 4.25
N TYR A 306 3.47 16.47 3.87
CA TYR A 306 4.88 16.17 3.94
C TYR A 306 5.35 15.95 5.39
N ILE A 307 4.81 16.70 6.36
CA ILE A 307 5.02 16.44 7.79
C ILE A 307 4.50 15.05 8.15
N MET A 308 3.25 14.73 7.80
CA MET A 308 2.59 13.48 8.13
C MET A 308 3.33 12.26 7.55
N THR A 309 3.67 12.30 6.25
CA THR A 309 4.33 11.17 5.59
C THR A 309 5.80 11.08 5.98
N GLY A 310 6.51 12.21 6.06
CA GLY A 310 7.93 12.24 6.40
C GLY A 310 8.21 11.64 7.77
N LEU A 311 7.45 12.02 8.80
CA LEU A 311 7.65 11.52 10.16
C LEU A 311 7.32 10.02 10.31
N ARG A 312 6.47 9.46 9.46
CA ARG A 312 6.11 8.03 9.45
C ARG A 312 7.13 7.16 8.71
N THR A 313 8.24 7.72 8.24
CA THR A 313 9.26 7.01 7.44
C THR A 313 10.65 7.18 8.02
N ILE A 314 11.59 6.32 7.61
CA ILE A 314 13.01 6.46 7.97
C ILE A 314 13.68 7.69 7.35
N TRP A 315 13.08 8.27 6.30
CA TRP A 315 13.63 9.42 5.58
C TRP A 315 13.39 10.73 6.32
N GLY A 316 12.34 10.83 7.13
CA GLY A 316 12.04 12.02 7.94
C GLY A 316 11.59 13.24 7.14
N VAL A 317 11.56 14.38 7.82
CA VAL A 317 11.19 15.69 7.26
C VAL A 317 12.45 16.55 7.10
N SER A 318 12.80 16.88 5.86
CA SER A 318 13.92 17.76 5.52
C SER A 318 13.53 19.21 5.73
N LEU A 319 14.24 19.90 6.63
CA LEU A 319 14.02 21.31 6.92
C LEU A 319 14.37 22.20 5.72
N GLU A 320 15.39 21.81 4.94
CA GLU A 320 15.76 22.50 3.70
C GLU A 320 14.65 22.37 2.64
N ARG A 321 14.04 21.19 2.51
CA ARG A 321 12.88 21.01 1.63
C ARG A 321 11.72 21.89 2.07
N ILE A 322 11.49 22.02 3.39
CA ILE A 322 10.44 22.90 3.90
C ILE A 322 10.66 24.34 3.45
N GLU A 323 11.87 24.85 3.64
CA GLU A 323 12.23 26.21 3.25
C GLU A 323 12.10 26.44 1.74
N ASN A 324 12.58 25.49 0.93
CA ASN A 324 12.59 25.63 -0.53
C ASN A 324 11.19 25.49 -1.17
N GLU A 325 10.36 24.55 -0.70
CA GLU A 325 9.05 24.27 -1.30
C GLU A 325 7.91 25.08 -0.67
N PHE A 326 8.00 25.39 0.63
CA PHE A 326 6.95 26.08 1.39
C PHE A 326 7.39 27.45 1.92
N GLY A 327 8.68 27.78 1.96
CA GLY A 327 9.18 29.11 2.38
C GLY A 327 9.49 29.22 3.87
N SER A 328 10.23 30.27 4.21
CA SER A 328 10.77 30.50 5.57
C SER A 328 9.69 30.55 6.65
N GLU A 329 8.50 31.06 6.35
CA GLU A 329 7.38 31.11 7.31
C GLU A 329 6.98 29.71 7.83
N TYR A 330 6.91 28.72 6.94
CA TYR A 330 6.56 27.34 7.33
C TYR A 330 7.70 26.69 8.11
N LEU A 331 8.95 26.99 7.76
CA LEU A 331 10.12 26.52 8.52
C LEU A 331 10.14 27.12 9.93
N ASP A 332 9.93 28.43 10.07
CA ASP A 332 9.87 29.12 11.35
C ASP A 332 8.73 28.58 12.23
N TYR A 333 7.58 28.32 11.62
CA TYR A 333 6.46 27.66 12.28
C TYR A 333 6.85 26.25 12.79
N LEU A 334 7.41 25.41 11.92
CA LEU A 334 7.85 24.05 12.28
C LEU A 334 8.87 24.09 13.43
N ASN A 335 9.89 24.95 13.33
CA ASN A 335 10.92 25.15 14.36
C ASN A 335 10.29 25.49 15.72
N LYS A 336 9.30 26.38 15.72
CA LYS A 336 8.58 26.75 16.94
C LYS A 336 7.76 25.59 17.52
N GLN A 337 6.99 24.90 16.69
CA GLN A 337 6.10 23.83 17.17
C GLN A 337 6.87 22.58 17.60
N MET A 338 7.99 22.26 16.94
CA MET A 338 8.75 21.05 17.25
C MET A 338 9.56 21.15 18.55
N GLN A 339 9.80 22.36 19.09
CA GLN A 339 10.62 22.53 20.29
C GLN A 339 10.13 21.70 21.47
N LYS A 340 8.82 21.64 21.71
CA LYS A 340 8.24 20.82 22.79
C LYS A 340 8.57 19.33 22.63
N PHE A 341 8.60 18.83 21.39
CA PHE A 341 8.89 17.44 21.09
C PHE A 341 10.39 17.12 21.16
N LEU A 342 11.25 18.10 20.88
CA LEU A 342 12.69 18.01 21.13
C LEU A 342 12.97 17.94 22.63
N ASP A 343 12.32 18.80 23.42
CA ASP A 343 12.46 18.85 24.88
C ASP A 343 11.98 17.53 25.55
N ASP A 344 10.95 16.89 24.99
CA ASP A 344 10.38 15.62 25.48
C ASP A 344 11.09 14.35 24.95
N ASP A 345 12.16 14.50 24.17
CA ASP A 345 12.92 13.42 23.50
C ASP A 345 12.03 12.53 22.61
N LEU A 346 11.04 13.15 21.96
CA LEU A 346 10.13 12.49 21.03
C LEU A 346 10.60 12.61 19.58
N VAL A 347 11.32 13.67 19.25
CA VAL A 347 11.93 13.87 17.94
C VAL A 347 13.38 14.31 18.11
N PHE A 348 14.17 14.15 17.04
CA PHE A 348 15.53 14.66 16.96
C PHE A 348 15.80 15.17 15.54
N ILE A 349 16.84 15.99 15.40
CA ILE A 349 17.31 16.49 14.11
C ILE A 349 18.69 15.90 13.84
N GLU A 350 18.84 15.26 12.69
CA GLU A 350 20.10 14.76 12.18
C GLU A 350 20.27 15.22 10.73
N ASN A 351 21.37 15.90 10.41
CA ASN A 351 21.67 16.40 9.06
C ASN A 351 20.52 17.23 8.43
N ASN A 352 19.93 18.16 9.18
CA ASN A 352 18.75 18.96 8.77
C ASN A 352 17.48 18.13 8.45
N ILE A 353 17.39 16.92 9.01
CA ILE A 353 16.21 16.07 8.89
C ILE A 353 15.63 15.82 10.28
N LEU A 354 14.38 16.23 10.46
CA LEU A 354 13.57 15.92 11.63
C LEU A 354 13.06 14.48 11.56
N LYS A 355 13.30 13.69 12.62
CA LYS A 355 12.90 12.29 12.73
C LYS A 355 12.31 11.99 14.12
N PRO A 356 11.36 11.05 14.24
CA PRO A 356 10.94 10.56 15.54
C PRO A 356 12.03 9.70 16.20
N THR A 357 12.17 9.83 17.52
CA THR A 357 12.92 8.85 18.32
C THR A 357 12.16 7.52 18.38
N ALA A 358 12.75 6.46 18.93
CA ALA A 358 12.04 5.20 19.15
C ALA A 358 10.77 5.39 20.01
N LYS A 359 10.82 6.31 20.99
CA LYS A 359 9.67 6.72 21.79
C LYS A 359 8.65 7.50 20.97
N GLY A 360 9.09 8.42 20.12
CA GLY A 360 8.23 9.22 19.26
C GLY A 360 7.52 8.44 18.16
N LYS A 361 8.10 7.36 17.64
CA LYS A 361 7.53 6.56 16.54
C LYS A 361 6.10 6.10 16.82
N PHE A 362 5.78 5.75 18.07
CA PHE A 362 4.43 5.33 18.48
C PHE A 362 3.42 6.48 18.54
N LEU A 363 3.89 7.72 18.63
CA LEU A 363 3.07 8.92 18.79
C LEU A 363 3.08 9.78 17.51
N THR A 364 3.60 9.24 16.40
CA THR A 364 3.87 10.00 15.18
C THR A 364 2.63 10.71 14.65
N ASP A 365 1.45 10.11 14.76
CA ASP A 365 0.19 10.70 14.29
C ASP A 365 -0.18 11.96 15.08
N GLY A 366 -0.04 11.91 16.41
CA GLY A 366 -0.28 13.05 17.29
C GLY A 366 0.79 14.13 17.12
N ILE A 367 2.07 13.72 17.00
CA ILE A 367 3.18 14.64 16.73
C ILE A 367 2.95 15.37 15.40
N ALA A 368 2.61 14.64 14.33
CA ALA A 368 2.37 15.22 13.02
C ALA A 368 1.21 16.23 13.06
N SER A 369 0.08 15.86 13.68
CA SER A 369 -1.09 16.73 13.84
C SER A 369 -0.75 18.06 14.51
N ASP A 370 0.09 18.03 15.56
CA ASP A 370 0.53 19.22 16.29
C ASP A 370 1.53 20.10 15.52
N LEU A 371 2.17 19.54 14.49
CA LEU A 371 3.10 20.24 13.60
C LEU A 371 2.42 20.76 12.33
N PHE A 372 1.12 20.51 12.15
CA PHE A 372 0.36 21.00 11.00
C PHE A 372 0.20 22.51 11.04
N TYR A 373 0.43 23.13 9.90
CA TYR A 373 0.12 24.52 9.67
C TYR A 373 -1.39 24.64 9.45
N LEU A 374 -2.10 25.01 10.50
CA LEU A 374 -3.51 25.36 10.46
C LEU A 374 -3.59 26.86 10.18
N ASN A 375 -4.14 27.24 9.01
CA ASN A 375 -4.47 28.63 8.73
C ASN A 375 -5.50 29.06 9.79
N LEU A 376 -5.07 29.75 10.85
CA LEU A 376 -5.95 30.27 11.90
C LEU A 376 -6.70 31.55 11.47
N GLU A 377 -6.85 31.77 10.16
CA GLU A 377 -7.60 32.88 9.58
C GLU A 377 -8.63 32.36 8.57
N GLU A 378 -9.84 32.12 9.07
CA GLU A 378 -11.10 32.42 8.37
C GLU A 378 -11.91 33.43 9.19
#